data_AF-A0A522PCP9-F1
#
_entry.id   AF-A0A522PCP9-F1
#
_cell.length_a   1.000
_cell.length_b   1.000
_cell.length_c   1.000
_cell.angle_alpha   90.00
_cell.angle_beta   90.00
_cell.angle_gamma   90.00
#
_symmetry.space_group_name_H-M   'P 1'
#
loop_
_entity.id
_entity.type
_entity.pdbx_description
1 polymer ?
#
loop_
_entity_poly.entity_id
_entity_poly.type
_entity_poly.pdbx_seq_one_letter_code
_entity_poly.pdbx_strand_id
1 'polypeptide(L)'
;MTLWELDKALEPPILAYYDVVAPLIEHSFAGAPIVYGNYPAGFGHPTNFRILLDVPLSARKLLWACHRYYAVEFHTWAPLPDDENRLRFGRILIEAPEGTTQETVREAASAVRAALAGVQLQAIPILDGRAGMALWIPFADAPQAELLRGWLHQLCGRIVAEHPKLVSVERYSRAEGRALLHVSSNARGHFSAMPYSLRGAPDLPVCAPFDWSELATIANGDMTAANFAARLETHGDLFAQQCAQLADQRFTGAQPRVTLTAPASDDPAQAHGHMVNAAIEILSDGKVR
;
A
#
# COMPACT_ATOMS: atom_id res chain seq x y z
N MET A 1 18.92 -24.14 -16.16
CA MET A 1 17.47 -24.40 -16.16
C MET A 1 16.84 -23.45 -17.15
N THR A 2 16.10 -23.97 -18.12
CA THR A 2 15.34 -23.16 -19.07
C THR A 2 14.16 -22.48 -18.37
N LEU A 3 13.59 -21.45 -19.00
CA LEU A 3 12.40 -20.76 -18.47
C LEU A 3 11.22 -21.72 -18.30
N TRP A 4 11.05 -22.65 -19.24
CA TRP A 4 10.04 -23.71 -19.16
C TRP A 4 10.24 -24.64 -17.96
N GLU A 5 11.47 -24.99 -17.64
CA GLU A 5 11.78 -25.83 -16.47
C GLU A 5 11.55 -25.09 -15.15
N LEU A 6 11.79 -23.76 -15.11
CA LEU A 6 11.43 -22.89 -13.99
C LEU A 6 9.91 -22.83 -13.79
N ASP A 7 9.16 -22.56 -14.84
CA ASP A 7 7.69 -22.49 -14.79
C ASP A 7 7.10 -23.82 -14.32
N LYS A 8 7.58 -24.94 -14.87
CA LYS A 8 7.13 -26.29 -14.47
C LYS A 8 7.44 -26.63 -13.02
N ALA A 9 8.55 -26.11 -12.47
CA ALA A 9 8.95 -26.36 -11.08
C ALA A 9 8.21 -25.45 -10.10
N LEU A 10 7.92 -24.21 -10.48
CA LEU A 10 7.32 -23.19 -9.60
C LEU A 10 5.79 -23.12 -9.67
N GLU A 11 5.18 -23.55 -10.78
CA GLU A 11 3.72 -23.54 -10.92
C GLU A 11 3.01 -24.38 -9.84
N PRO A 12 3.43 -25.63 -9.54
CA PRO A 12 2.78 -26.42 -8.48
C PRO A 12 2.81 -25.77 -7.08
N PRO A 13 3.95 -25.27 -6.54
CA PRO A 13 3.94 -24.62 -5.23
C PRO A 13 3.18 -23.29 -5.21
N ILE A 14 3.18 -22.52 -6.32
CA ILE A 14 2.39 -21.29 -6.44
C ILE A 14 0.88 -21.61 -6.38
N LEU A 15 0.43 -22.60 -7.15
CA LEU A 15 -0.97 -23.02 -7.17
C LEU A 15 -1.40 -23.57 -5.80
N ALA A 16 -0.58 -24.42 -5.18
CA ALA A 16 -0.87 -24.97 -3.85
C ALA A 16 -0.98 -23.86 -2.80
N TYR A 17 -0.11 -22.85 -2.85
CA TYR A 17 -0.19 -21.69 -1.98
C TYR A 17 -1.49 -20.89 -2.18
N TYR A 18 -1.79 -20.52 -3.43
CA TYR A 18 -2.98 -19.72 -3.72
C TYR A 18 -4.28 -20.50 -3.50
N ASP A 19 -4.29 -21.83 -3.57
CA ASP A 19 -5.48 -22.63 -3.20
C ASP A 19 -5.87 -22.40 -1.72
N VAL A 20 -4.88 -22.22 -0.86
CA VAL A 20 -5.07 -21.92 0.57
C VAL A 20 -5.49 -20.46 0.80
N VAL A 21 -4.79 -19.48 0.17
CA VAL A 21 -4.97 -18.06 0.53
C VAL A 21 -5.99 -17.32 -0.33
N ALA A 22 -6.34 -17.82 -1.52
CA ALA A 22 -7.25 -17.12 -2.42
C ALA A 22 -8.64 -16.85 -1.81
N PRO A 23 -9.24 -17.74 -0.99
CA PRO A 23 -10.46 -17.41 -0.24
C PRO A 23 -10.30 -16.25 0.74
N LEU A 24 -9.12 -16.08 1.37
CA LEU A 24 -8.83 -14.97 2.29
C LEU A 24 -8.70 -13.64 1.53
N ILE A 25 -8.00 -13.66 0.40
CA ILE A 25 -7.90 -12.51 -0.51
C ILE A 25 -9.31 -12.13 -1.01
N GLU A 26 -10.11 -13.11 -1.44
CA GLU A 26 -11.49 -12.87 -1.87
C GLU A 26 -12.35 -12.26 -0.77
N HIS A 27 -12.28 -12.79 0.46
CA HIS A 27 -13.01 -12.22 1.60
C HIS A 27 -12.74 -10.72 1.79
N SER A 28 -11.48 -10.32 1.64
CA SER A 28 -11.06 -8.93 1.88
C SER A 28 -11.21 -8.02 0.66
N PHE A 29 -11.11 -8.55 -0.56
CA PHE A 29 -10.95 -7.78 -1.79
C PHE A 29 -11.91 -8.17 -2.92
N ALA A 30 -12.97 -8.94 -2.65
CA ALA A 30 -13.97 -9.31 -3.64
C ALA A 30 -14.42 -8.11 -4.48
N GLY A 31 -14.42 -8.28 -5.81
CA GLY A 31 -14.83 -7.24 -6.74
C GLY A 31 -13.78 -6.15 -7.03
N ALA A 32 -12.65 -6.11 -6.32
CA ALA A 32 -11.59 -5.15 -6.64
C ALA A 32 -10.92 -5.48 -7.99
N PRO A 33 -10.43 -4.47 -8.73
CA PRO A 33 -9.56 -4.69 -9.88
C PRO A 33 -8.29 -5.43 -9.48
N ILE A 34 -7.90 -6.40 -10.30
CA ILE A 34 -6.68 -7.19 -10.11
C ILE A 34 -5.63 -6.73 -11.11
N VAL A 35 -4.42 -6.50 -10.62
CA VAL A 35 -3.21 -6.48 -11.44
C VAL A 35 -2.40 -7.69 -11.06
N TYR A 36 -1.95 -8.47 -12.05
CA TYR A 36 -1.03 -9.57 -11.80
C TYR A 36 0.35 -9.27 -12.36
N GLY A 37 1.37 -9.80 -11.70
CA GLY A 37 2.75 -9.80 -12.13
C GLY A 37 3.22 -11.23 -12.45
N ASN A 38 3.84 -11.41 -13.60
CA ASN A 38 4.53 -12.65 -13.96
C ASN A 38 5.98 -12.40 -14.40
N TYR A 39 6.75 -13.47 -14.56
CA TYR A 39 8.20 -13.42 -14.76
C TYR A 39 8.64 -14.30 -15.94
N PRO A 40 8.21 -13.98 -17.18
CA PRO A 40 8.53 -14.79 -18.36
C PRO A 40 10.04 -14.84 -18.68
N ALA A 41 10.84 -13.92 -18.14
CA ALA A 41 12.30 -13.92 -18.25
C ALA A 41 13.00 -14.39 -16.95
N GLY A 42 12.25 -14.84 -15.93
CA GLY A 42 12.76 -15.20 -14.61
C GLY A 42 12.84 -14.02 -13.63
N PHE A 43 13.08 -14.32 -12.35
CA PHE A 43 13.02 -13.34 -11.25
C PHE A 43 14.14 -12.28 -11.26
N GLY A 44 15.23 -12.52 -11.99
CA GLY A 44 16.30 -11.51 -12.17
C GLY A 44 15.94 -10.38 -13.14
N HIS A 45 14.75 -10.44 -13.76
CA HIS A 45 14.27 -9.46 -14.73
C HIS A 45 13.06 -8.68 -14.19
N PRO A 46 12.78 -7.49 -14.75
CA PRO A 46 11.61 -6.71 -14.35
C PRO A 46 10.31 -7.52 -14.43
N THR A 47 9.45 -7.36 -13.42
CA THR A 47 8.11 -7.95 -13.40
C THR A 47 7.29 -7.44 -14.59
N ASN A 48 6.61 -8.34 -15.28
CA ASN A 48 5.66 -7.98 -16.32
C ASN A 48 4.25 -7.85 -15.72
N PHE A 49 3.80 -6.61 -15.55
CA PHE A 49 2.48 -6.31 -15.00
C PHE A 49 1.41 -6.28 -16.09
N ARG A 50 0.25 -6.86 -15.78
CA ARG A 50 -0.94 -6.88 -16.61
C ARG A 50 -2.17 -6.65 -15.75
N ILE A 51 -3.04 -5.75 -16.21
CA ILE A 51 -4.29 -5.42 -15.52
C ILE A 51 -5.39 -6.33 -16.05
N LEU A 52 -6.14 -6.96 -15.14
CA LEU A 52 -7.38 -7.70 -15.43
C LEU A 52 -8.56 -6.83 -14.97
N LEU A 53 -8.99 -5.88 -15.81
CA LEU A 53 -10.06 -4.92 -15.47
C LEU A 53 -11.46 -5.54 -15.52
N ASP A 54 -11.73 -6.44 -16.47
CA ASP A 54 -13.11 -6.90 -16.76
C ASP A 54 -13.56 -8.07 -15.88
N VAL A 55 -12.78 -8.40 -14.86
CA VAL A 55 -12.88 -9.67 -14.16
C VAL A 55 -12.85 -9.39 -12.65
N PRO A 56 -14.00 -9.29 -11.96
CA PRO A 56 -14.03 -8.99 -10.52
C PRO A 56 -13.29 -10.07 -9.74
N LEU A 57 -12.46 -9.67 -8.77
CA LEU A 57 -11.66 -10.60 -7.97
C LEU A 57 -12.50 -11.71 -7.34
N SER A 58 -12.07 -12.96 -7.55
CA SER A 58 -12.53 -14.16 -6.82
C SER A 58 -11.41 -15.18 -6.70
N ALA A 59 -11.51 -16.11 -5.76
CA ALA A 59 -10.48 -17.11 -5.52
C ALA A 59 -10.19 -17.96 -6.77
N ARG A 60 -11.26 -18.38 -7.47
CA ARG A 60 -11.16 -19.14 -8.72
C ARG A 60 -10.41 -18.37 -9.82
N LYS A 61 -10.54 -17.05 -9.87
CA LYS A 61 -9.87 -16.21 -10.88
C LYS A 61 -8.40 -16.00 -10.57
N LEU A 62 -8.04 -15.91 -9.29
CA LEU A 62 -6.62 -15.90 -8.88
C LEU A 62 -5.95 -17.22 -9.30
N LEU A 63 -6.55 -18.36 -8.98
CA LEU A 63 -6.05 -19.68 -9.40
C LEU A 63 -5.97 -19.82 -10.92
N TRP A 64 -7.00 -19.36 -11.63
CA TRP A 64 -6.98 -19.36 -13.09
C TRP A 64 -5.88 -18.46 -13.66
N ALA A 65 -5.62 -17.28 -13.09
CA ALA A 65 -4.54 -16.41 -13.51
C ALA A 65 -3.16 -17.02 -13.24
N CYS A 66 -2.97 -17.70 -12.11
CA CYS A 66 -1.77 -18.47 -11.83
C CYS A 66 -1.54 -19.53 -12.91
N HIS A 67 -2.55 -20.35 -13.21
CA HIS A 67 -2.42 -21.43 -14.19
C HIS A 67 -2.29 -20.90 -15.63
N ARG A 68 -3.09 -19.91 -16.03
CA ARG A 68 -3.18 -19.46 -17.43
C ARG A 68 -2.08 -18.47 -17.82
N TYR A 69 -1.65 -17.65 -16.87
CA TYR A 69 -0.73 -16.55 -17.09
C TYR A 69 0.55 -16.63 -16.27
N TYR A 70 0.77 -17.71 -15.52
CA TYR A 70 1.91 -17.85 -14.62
C TYR A 70 1.98 -16.67 -13.63
N ALA A 71 0.82 -16.18 -13.19
CA ALA A 71 0.73 -15.08 -12.24
C ALA A 71 1.37 -15.50 -10.91
N VAL A 72 2.31 -14.67 -10.43
CA VAL A 72 3.00 -14.86 -9.16
C VAL A 72 2.58 -13.79 -8.17
N GLU A 73 2.69 -12.52 -8.55
CA GLU A 73 2.30 -11.39 -7.69
C GLU A 73 0.89 -10.91 -8.05
N PHE A 74 0.10 -10.53 -7.05
CA PHE A 74 -1.18 -9.86 -7.23
C PHE A 74 -1.21 -8.53 -6.48
N HIS A 75 -1.73 -7.52 -7.15
CA HIS A 75 -1.77 -6.14 -6.70
C HIS A 75 -3.15 -5.55 -6.92
N THR A 76 -3.47 -4.53 -6.13
CA THR A 76 -4.69 -3.76 -6.30
C THR A 76 -4.48 -2.32 -5.82
N TRP A 77 -5.43 -1.46 -6.15
CA TRP A 77 -5.62 -0.19 -5.45
C TRP A 77 -6.86 -0.19 -4.54
N ALA A 78 -7.55 -1.32 -4.41
CA ALA A 78 -8.69 -1.56 -3.53
C ALA A 78 -9.75 -0.42 -3.53
N PRO A 79 -10.26 -0.03 -4.72
CA PRO A 79 -11.38 0.89 -4.78
C PRO A 79 -12.68 0.25 -4.28
N LEU A 80 -13.75 1.04 -4.18
CA LEU A 80 -15.09 0.49 -4.20
C LEU A 80 -15.40 -0.11 -5.59
N PRO A 81 -16.09 -1.26 -5.67
CA PRO A 81 -16.43 -1.87 -6.95
C PRO A 81 -17.26 -0.99 -7.89
N ASP A 82 -18.05 -0.07 -7.34
CA ASP A 82 -18.94 0.85 -8.05
C ASP A 82 -18.39 2.29 -8.19
N ASP A 83 -17.26 2.60 -7.52
CA ASP A 83 -16.61 3.91 -7.58
C ASP A 83 -15.08 3.79 -7.42
N GLU A 84 -14.37 3.78 -8.55
CA GLU A 84 -12.90 3.69 -8.59
C GLU A 84 -12.18 4.88 -7.94
N ASN A 85 -12.87 5.99 -7.69
CA ASN A 85 -12.30 7.17 -7.04
C ASN A 85 -12.43 7.11 -5.52
N ARG A 86 -13.02 6.06 -4.94
CA ARG A 86 -13.18 5.91 -3.50
C ARG A 86 -12.43 4.68 -3.00
N LEU A 87 -11.60 4.86 -1.98
CA LEU A 87 -10.69 3.82 -1.52
C LEU A 87 -11.13 3.27 -0.17
N ARG A 88 -11.25 1.94 -0.07
CA ARG A 88 -11.47 1.26 1.21
C ARG A 88 -10.25 1.30 2.13
N PHE A 89 -9.07 1.53 1.54
CA PHE A 89 -7.81 1.54 2.26
C PHE A 89 -6.89 2.68 1.80
N GLY A 90 -6.37 3.45 2.75
CA GLY A 90 -5.16 4.24 2.56
C GLY A 90 -3.92 3.40 2.73
N ARG A 91 -2.88 3.66 1.94
CA ARG A 91 -1.66 2.84 1.93
C ARG A 91 -0.41 3.71 2.04
N ILE A 92 0.46 3.34 2.97
CA ILE A 92 1.81 3.91 3.10
C ILE A 92 2.78 2.75 2.91
N LEU A 93 3.57 2.79 1.84
CA LEU A 93 4.66 1.85 1.60
C LEU A 93 5.92 2.40 2.27
N ILE A 94 6.63 1.53 2.96
CA ILE A 94 7.90 1.81 3.64
C ILE A 94 8.95 0.97 2.91
N GLU A 95 9.61 1.59 1.94
CA GLU A 95 10.60 0.94 1.11
C GLU A 95 11.98 1.07 1.74
N ALA A 96 12.87 0.12 1.45
CA ALA A 96 14.26 0.10 1.90
C ALA A 96 15.21 0.36 0.73
N PRO A 97 15.51 1.64 0.40
CA PRO A 97 16.59 2.00 -0.51
C PRO A 97 17.94 1.40 -0.11
N GLU A 98 18.92 1.50 -1.01
CA GLU A 98 20.31 1.12 -0.73
C GLU A 98 20.82 1.75 0.58
N GLY A 99 21.54 0.96 1.37
CA GLY A 99 22.05 1.35 2.69
C GLY A 99 21.00 1.33 3.81
N THR A 100 19.72 1.07 3.53
CA THR A 100 18.67 1.00 4.56
C THR A 100 18.67 -0.36 5.24
N THR A 101 18.77 -0.37 6.57
CA THR A 101 18.71 -1.61 7.35
C THR A 101 17.27 -2.01 7.65
N GLN A 102 17.05 -3.29 7.96
CA GLN A 102 15.75 -3.76 8.43
C GLN A 102 15.29 -3.05 9.72
N GLU A 103 16.23 -2.72 10.62
CA GLU A 103 15.90 -1.98 11.83
C GLU A 103 15.40 -0.57 11.50
N THR A 104 16.03 0.10 10.53
CA THR A 104 15.57 1.40 10.00
C THR A 104 14.13 1.33 9.49
N VAL A 105 13.76 0.23 8.81
CA VAL A 105 12.38 0.00 8.33
C VAL A 105 11.40 -0.19 9.49
N ARG A 106 11.79 -0.93 10.54
CA ARG A 106 10.97 -1.15 11.75
C ARG A 106 10.78 0.14 12.55
N GLU A 107 11.84 0.92 12.73
CA GLU A 107 11.79 2.24 13.34
C GLU A 107 10.87 3.17 12.56
N ALA A 108 10.99 3.19 11.22
CA ALA A 108 10.10 3.96 10.36
C ALA A 108 8.64 3.53 10.46
N ALA A 109 8.37 2.22 10.48
CA ALA A 109 7.01 1.69 10.68
C ALA A 109 6.43 2.11 12.04
N SER A 110 7.25 2.09 13.09
CA SER A 110 6.87 2.57 14.43
C SER A 110 6.55 4.06 14.42
N ALA A 111 7.35 4.88 13.74
CA ALA A 111 7.11 6.33 13.61
C ALA A 111 5.80 6.61 12.85
N VAL A 112 5.53 5.90 11.75
CA VAL A 112 4.26 6.05 11.02
C VAL A 112 3.07 5.61 11.88
N ARG A 113 3.20 4.50 12.62
CA ARG A 113 2.16 4.04 13.56
C ARG A 113 1.85 5.09 14.62
N ALA A 114 2.88 5.70 15.22
CA ALA A 114 2.71 6.74 16.22
C ALA A 114 2.03 7.99 15.64
N ALA A 115 2.42 8.41 14.45
CA ALA A 115 1.82 9.56 13.76
C ALA A 115 0.34 9.31 13.41
N LEU A 116 -0.02 8.10 12.99
CA LEU A 116 -1.42 7.69 12.77
C LEU A 116 -2.21 7.66 14.09
N ALA A 117 -1.63 7.13 15.17
CA ALA A 117 -2.29 7.10 16.48
C ALA A 117 -2.58 8.51 17.01
N GLY A 118 -1.69 9.48 16.74
CA GLY A 118 -1.88 10.90 17.10
C GLY A 118 -3.10 11.56 16.44
N VAL A 119 -3.60 10.99 15.34
CA VAL A 119 -4.83 11.41 14.64
C VAL A 119 -5.96 10.40 14.75
N GLN A 120 -5.88 9.50 15.75
CA GLN A 120 -6.87 8.45 16.03
C GLN A 120 -7.11 7.48 14.88
N LEU A 121 -6.07 7.23 14.08
CA LEU A 121 -6.08 6.22 13.02
C LEU A 121 -5.12 5.08 13.36
N GLN A 122 -5.47 3.89 12.89
CA GLN A 122 -4.69 2.68 13.03
C GLN A 122 -4.49 2.06 11.65
N ALA A 123 -3.38 1.34 11.50
CA ALA A 123 -3.03 0.62 10.28
C ALA A 123 -2.73 -0.85 10.57
N ILE A 124 -2.99 -1.66 9.56
CA ILE A 124 -2.65 -3.08 9.49
C ILE A 124 -1.25 -3.19 8.88
N PRO A 125 -0.26 -3.72 9.61
CA PRO A 125 1.09 -3.82 9.12
C PRO A 125 1.29 -5.12 8.33
N ILE A 126 1.98 -5.00 7.20
CA ILE A 126 2.21 -6.08 6.24
C ILE A 126 3.68 -6.07 5.87
N LEU A 127 4.36 -7.22 5.99
CA LEU A 127 5.64 -7.43 5.33
C LEU A 127 5.45 -7.29 3.83
N ASP A 128 6.33 -6.59 3.12
CA ASP A 128 6.18 -6.48 1.67
C ASP A 128 6.72 -7.71 0.92
N GLY A 129 7.35 -8.66 1.62
CA GLY A 129 7.96 -9.85 1.04
C GLY A 129 9.26 -9.55 0.29
N ARG A 130 9.85 -8.36 0.47
CA ARG A 130 11.16 -7.98 -0.09
C ARG A 130 12.05 -7.40 0.99
N ALA A 131 12.17 -6.08 1.08
CA ALA A 131 13.02 -5.41 2.04
C ALA A 131 12.27 -4.37 2.88
N GLY A 132 11.02 -4.07 2.53
CA GLY A 132 10.20 -3.03 3.12
C GLY A 132 9.01 -3.57 3.91
N MET A 133 8.05 -2.69 4.17
CA MET A 133 6.76 -2.98 4.77
C MET A 133 5.67 -2.13 4.10
N ALA A 134 4.42 -2.52 4.26
CA ALA A 134 3.27 -1.72 3.88
C ALA A 134 2.33 -1.56 5.07
N LEU A 135 1.78 -0.36 5.23
CA LEU A 135 0.76 -0.06 6.22
C LEU A 135 -0.56 0.25 5.50
N TRP A 136 -1.57 -0.57 5.77
CA TRP A 136 -2.91 -0.43 5.19
C TRP A 136 -3.88 0.12 6.23
N ILE A 137 -4.50 1.26 5.93
CA ILE A 137 -5.37 2.03 6.83
C ILE A 137 -6.81 1.85 6.34
N PRO A 138 -7.64 1.03 6.99
CA PRO A 138 -9.02 0.82 6.56
C PRO A 138 -9.89 2.05 6.82
N PHE A 139 -10.85 2.31 5.93
CA PHE A 139 -11.82 3.40 6.04
C PHE A 139 -13.22 2.92 5.67
N ALA A 140 -14.13 2.92 6.65
CA ALA A 140 -15.53 2.53 6.51
C ALA A 140 -16.31 3.44 5.56
N ASP A 141 -15.91 4.71 5.49
CA ASP A 141 -16.52 5.74 4.66
C ASP A 141 -15.86 5.87 3.29
N ALA A 142 -14.89 5.01 2.95
CA ALA A 142 -14.22 4.96 1.65
C ALA A 142 -13.96 6.36 1.05
N PRO A 143 -13.04 7.17 1.62
CA PRO A 143 -12.85 8.55 1.19
C PRO A 143 -12.43 8.67 -0.27
N GLN A 144 -12.62 9.87 -0.83
CA GLN A 144 -12.11 10.22 -2.16
C GLN A 144 -10.59 10.01 -2.22
N ALA A 145 -10.13 9.27 -3.23
CA ALA A 145 -8.76 8.83 -3.41
C ALA A 145 -7.78 10.01 -3.43
N GLU A 146 -8.16 11.08 -4.14
CA GLU A 146 -7.35 12.30 -4.23
C GLU A 146 -7.18 12.98 -2.86
N LEU A 147 -8.27 13.14 -2.12
CA LEU A 147 -8.25 13.75 -0.79
C LEU A 147 -7.43 12.91 0.19
N LEU A 148 -7.66 11.59 0.20
CA LEU A 148 -6.90 10.66 1.03
C LEU A 148 -5.41 10.71 0.69
N ARG A 149 -5.05 10.67 -0.59
CA ARG A 149 -3.67 10.73 -1.06
C ARG A 149 -3.00 12.05 -0.67
N GLY A 150 -3.68 13.17 -0.82
CA GLY A 150 -3.18 14.49 -0.41
C GLY A 150 -2.90 14.55 1.09
N TRP A 151 -3.83 14.02 1.89
CA TRP A 151 -3.67 13.94 3.34
C TRP A 151 -2.51 13.02 3.75
N LEU A 152 -2.36 11.85 3.12
CA LEU A 152 -1.25 10.92 3.37
C LEU A 152 0.11 11.55 3.02
N HIS A 153 0.20 12.33 1.94
CA HIS A 153 1.40 13.12 1.61
C HIS A 153 1.76 14.10 2.73
N GLN A 154 0.78 14.84 3.25
CA GLN A 154 1.01 15.77 4.36
C GLN A 154 1.44 15.05 5.64
N LEU A 155 0.82 13.90 5.95
CA LEU A 155 1.22 13.07 7.09
C LEU A 155 2.67 12.60 6.96
N CYS A 156 3.05 12.02 5.81
CA CYS A 156 4.44 11.60 5.56
C CYS A 156 5.42 12.78 5.62
N GLY A 157 5.03 13.97 5.13
CA GLY A 157 5.83 15.19 5.26
C GLY A 157 6.09 15.60 6.71
N ARG A 158 5.10 15.49 7.59
CA ARG A 158 5.28 15.73 9.04
C ARG A 158 6.22 14.71 9.67
N ILE A 159 6.07 13.43 9.34
CA ILE A 159 6.96 12.37 9.84
C ILE A 159 8.41 12.62 9.41
N VAL A 160 8.64 13.09 8.17
CA VAL A 160 9.97 13.48 7.71
C VAL A 160 10.52 14.69 8.47
N ALA A 161 9.68 15.68 8.79
CA ALA A 161 10.11 16.82 9.59
C ALA A 161 10.51 16.42 11.03
N GLU A 162 9.80 15.47 11.62
CA GLU A 162 10.08 14.94 12.97
C GLU A 162 11.28 13.97 12.98
N HIS A 163 11.45 13.19 11.92
CA HIS A 163 12.47 12.14 11.82
C HIS A 163 13.32 12.25 10.53
N PRO A 164 13.99 13.37 10.26
CA PRO A 164 14.64 13.63 8.96
C PRO A 164 15.81 12.70 8.64
N LYS A 165 16.43 12.11 9.68
CA LYS A 165 17.52 11.14 9.55
C LYS A 165 17.04 9.69 9.41
N LEU A 166 15.77 9.42 9.64
CA LEU A 166 15.20 8.07 9.63
C LEU A 166 14.40 7.81 8.34
N VAL A 167 13.59 8.78 7.94
CA VAL A 167 12.68 8.64 6.80
C VAL A 167 12.91 9.70 5.73
N SER A 168 12.51 9.39 4.51
CA SER A 168 12.47 10.28 3.35
C SER A 168 11.16 10.11 2.59
N VAL A 169 10.73 11.14 1.87
CA VAL A 169 9.70 11.05 0.80
C VAL A 169 10.29 11.37 -0.58
N GLU A 170 11.58 11.74 -0.64
CA GLU A 170 12.29 11.99 -1.88
C GLU A 170 12.75 10.67 -2.52
N ARG A 171 12.74 10.61 -3.85
CA ARG A 171 13.10 9.39 -4.60
C ARG A 171 14.52 8.90 -4.25
N TYR A 172 14.70 7.59 -4.39
CA TYR A 172 15.83 6.76 -3.96
C TYR A 172 17.23 7.40 -3.88
N SER A 173 17.67 8.18 -4.87
CA SER A 173 19.01 8.80 -4.85
C SER A 173 19.25 9.81 -3.72
N ARG A 174 18.19 10.25 -3.03
CA ARG A 174 18.29 11.15 -1.87
C ARG A 174 17.95 10.46 -0.55
N ALA A 175 17.60 9.18 -0.55
CA ALA A 175 17.13 8.43 0.61
C ALA A 175 18.14 7.39 1.13
N GLU A 176 19.42 7.50 0.75
CA GLU A 176 20.45 6.55 1.19
C GLU A 176 20.50 6.45 2.73
N GLY A 177 20.46 5.22 3.23
CA GLY A 177 20.43 4.92 4.67
C GLY A 177 19.11 5.26 5.40
N ARG A 178 18.07 5.70 4.68
CA ARG A 178 16.76 6.09 5.25
C ARG A 178 15.63 5.28 4.64
N ALA A 179 14.60 5.00 5.43
CA ALA A 179 13.39 4.38 4.91
C ALA A 179 12.61 5.37 4.03
N LEU A 180 12.14 4.91 2.87
CA LEU A 180 11.38 5.73 1.93
C LEU A 180 9.88 5.54 2.15
N LEU A 181 9.17 6.60 2.53
CA LEU A 181 7.72 6.62 2.65
C LEU A 181 7.09 6.97 1.30
N HIS A 182 6.21 6.11 0.82
CA HIS A 182 5.62 6.23 -0.51
C HIS A 182 4.11 5.98 -0.49
N VAL A 183 3.35 6.92 -1.06
CA VAL A 183 1.87 6.92 -1.04
C VAL A 183 1.24 7.00 -2.43
N SER A 184 2.02 6.85 -3.51
CA SER A 184 1.50 7.01 -4.87
C SER A 184 0.53 5.89 -5.28
N SER A 185 0.57 4.74 -4.62
CA SER A 185 -0.36 3.62 -4.82
C SER A 185 -1.82 3.96 -4.49
N ASN A 186 -2.08 5.11 -3.83
CA ASN A 186 -3.43 5.63 -3.58
C ASN A 186 -4.01 6.42 -4.77
N ALA A 187 -3.28 6.61 -5.86
CA ALA A 187 -3.83 7.18 -7.08
C ALA A 187 -4.54 6.12 -7.92
N ARG A 188 -5.56 6.53 -8.69
CA ARG A 188 -6.25 5.65 -9.62
C ARG A 188 -5.25 5.02 -10.61
N GLY A 189 -5.33 3.69 -10.80
CA GLY A 189 -4.43 2.94 -11.68
C GLY A 189 -3.02 2.71 -11.12
N HIS A 190 -2.68 3.23 -9.95
CA HIS A 190 -1.45 2.91 -9.23
C HIS A 190 -1.73 1.86 -8.17
N PHE A 191 -0.95 0.79 -8.12
CA PHE A 191 -1.26 -0.38 -7.29
C PHE A 191 -0.10 -0.75 -6.36
N SER A 192 -0.41 -1.53 -5.34
CA SER A 192 0.55 -2.13 -4.41
C SER A 192 0.22 -3.61 -4.23
N ALA A 193 1.21 -4.41 -3.83
CA ALA A 193 0.99 -5.83 -3.56
C ALA A 193 -0.10 -6.01 -2.51
N MET A 194 -0.99 -6.98 -2.75
CA MET A 194 -2.07 -7.30 -1.82
C MET A 194 -1.54 -8.08 -0.61
N PRO A 195 -2.19 -7.97 0.56
CA PRO A 195 -2.05 -8.97 1.62
C PRO A 195 -2.15 -10.38 1.03
N TYR A 196 -1.26 -11.28 1.45
CA TYR A 196 -1.16 -12.67 0.98
C TYR A 196 -0.71 -12.85 -0.48
N SER A 197 -0.31 -11.79 -1.19
CA SER A 197 0.36 -11.96 -2.48
C SER A 197 1.76 -12.54 -2.28
N LEU A 198 2.15 -13.50 -3.12
CA LEU A 198 3.56 -13.85 -3.30
C LEU A 198 4.33 -12.70 -3.94
N ARG A 199 5.65 -12.72 -3.76
CA ARG A 199 6.62 -11.90 -4.50
C ARG A 199 7.47 -12.79 -5.39
N GLY A 200 7.87 -12.27 -6.55
CA GLY A 200 8.72 -13.00 -7.48
C GLY A 200 10.16 -13.08 -7.00
N ALA A 201 10.47 -14.16 -6.27
CA ALA A 201 11.80 -14.56 -5.87
C ALA A 201 11.84 -16.10 -5.73
N PRO A 202 13.03 -16.75 -5.73
CA PRO A 202 13.13 -18.21 -5.69
C PRO A 202 12.42 -18.90 -4.52
N ASP A 203 12.35 -18.24 -3.37
CA ASP A 203 11.71 -18.71 -2.13
C ASP A 203 10.23 -18.31 -2.02
N LEU A 204 9.68 -17.58 -3.00
CA LEU A 204 8.29 -17.11 -3.05
C LEU A 204 7.85 -16.44 -1.72
N PRO A 205 8.49 -15.33 -1.31
CA PRO A 205 8.14 -14.65 -0.08
C PRO A 205 6.74 -14.04 -0.16
N VAL A 206 6.09 -13.95 0.99
CA VAL A 206 4.68 -13.57 1.11
C VAL A 206 4.57 -12.12 1.60
N CYS A 207 3.61 -11.37 1.04
CA CYS A 207 3.14 -10.12 1.63
C CYS A 207 2.31 -10.42 2.88
N ALA A 208 2.99 -10.68 4.00
CA ALA A 208 2.38 -11.27 5.18
C ALA A 208 1.86 -10.20 6.18
N PRO A 209 0.56 -10.16 6.46
CA PRO A 209 0.02 -9.40 7.58
C PRO A 209 0.55 -9.93 8.91
N PHE A 210 0.84 -9.01 9.84
CA PHE A 210 1.35 -9.36 11.17
C PHE A 210 0.71 -8.50 12.27
N ASP A 211 0.85 -8.94 13.51
CA ASP A 211 0.45 -8.15 14.67
C ASP A 211 1.56 -7.19 15.06
N TRP A 212 1.23 -5.97 15.49
CA TRP A 212 2.23 -4.98 15.88
C TRP A 212 3.20 -5.45 16.99
N SER A 213 2.82 -6.43 17.80
CA SER A 213 3.69 -7.08 18.79
C SER A 213 4.85 -7.86 18.16
N GLU A 214 4.71 -8.31 16.91
CA GLU A 214 5.74 -9.05 16.16
C GLU A 214 6.78 -8.11 15.52
N LEU A 215 6.56 -6.80 15.49
CA LEU A 215 7.40 -5.85 14.73
C LEU A 215 8.89 -5.93 15.08
N ALA A 216 9.22 -6.17 16.35
CA ALA A 216 10.60 -6.24 16.84
C ALA A 216 11.37 -7.49 16.36
N THR A 217 10.67 -8.53 15.92
CA THR A 217 11.28 -9.83 15.58
C THR A 217 11.01 -10.25 14.15
N ILE A 218 9.86 -9.87 13.57
CA ILE A 218 9.45 -10.31 12.23
C ILE A 218 10.30 -9.66 11.13
N ALA A 219 10.66 -10.46 10.13
CA ALA A 219 11.52 -10.07 9.02
C ALA A 219 10.97 -10.52 7.66
N ASN A 220 11.30 -9.76 6.61
CA ASN A 220 11.09 -10.26 5.25
C ASN A 220 11.94 -11.51 5.02
N GLY A 221 11.38 -12.51 4.33
CA GLY A 221 11.97 -13.84 4.18
C GLY A 221 11.51 -14.84 5.25
N ASP A 222 11.00 -14.39 6.40
CA ASP A 222 10.43 -15.30 7.40
C ASP A 222 9.18 -16.01 6.87
N MET A 223 8.43 -15.34 5.99
CA MET A 223 7.16 -15.82 5.44
C MET A 223 7.29 -16.12 3.96
N THR A 224 7.10 -17.39 3.61
CA THR A 224 7.23 -17.92 2.25
C THR A 224 6.04 -18.82 1.92
N ALA A 225 5.84 -19.10 0.63
CA ALA A 225 4.81 -20.05 0.19
C ALA A 225 4.88 -21.40 0.94
N ALA A 226 6.09 -21.85 1.31
CA ALA A 226 6.32 -23.14 1.94
C ALA A 226 5.87 -23.22 3.42
N ASN A 227 5.88 -22.10 4.16
CA ASN A 227 5.60 -22.10 5.60
C ASN A 227 4.32 -21.34 5.99
N PHE A 228 3.71 -20.60 5.06
CA PHE A 228 2.59 -19.72 5.39
C PHE A 228 1.33 -20.45 5.89
N ALA A 229 1.09 -21.69 5.43
CA ALA A 229 -0.02 -22.50 5.91
C ALA A 229 0.04 -22.71 7.44
N ALA A 230 1.22 -22.99 7.99
CA ALA A 230 1.41 -23.14 9.43
C ALA A 230 1.17 -21.82 10.20
N ARG A 231 1.52 -20.67 9.60
CA ARG A 231 1.18 -19.36 10.16
C ARG A 231 -0.33 -19.16 10.25
N LEU A 232 -1.07 -19.53 9.20
CA LEU A 232 -2.53 -19.45 9.17
C LEU A 232 -3.18 -20.39 10.19
N GLU A 233 -2.66 -21.61 10.37
CA GLU A 233 -3.15 -22.53 11.41
C GLU A 233 -3.00 -21.95 12.82
N THR A 234 -1.90 -21.21 13.06
CA THR A 234 -1.58 -20.65 14.38
C THR A 234 -2.32 -19.35 14.67
N HIS A 235 -2.43 -18.45 13.68
CA HIS A 235 -2.91 -17.07 13.88
C HIS A 235 -4.26 -16.79 13.17
N GLY A 236 -4.70 -17.67 12.28
CA GLY A 236 -5.84 -17.42 11.40
C GLY A 236 -5.60 -16.30 10.38
N ASP A 237 -6.69 -15.74 9.86
CA ASP A 237 -6.66 -14.59 8.95
C ASP A 237 -6.46 -13.28 9.72
N LEU A 238 -5.20 -12.92 9.96
CA LEU A 238 -4.83 -11.68 10.66
C LEU A 238 -5.32 -10.41 9.95
N PHE A 239 -5.40 -10.40 8.61
CA PHE A 239 -5.83 -9.21 7.89
C PHE A 239 -7.33 -8.97 8.08
N ALA A 240 -8.15 -10.00 7.92
CA ALA A 240 -9.59 -9.91 8.15
C ALA A 240 -9.91 -9.60 9.62
N GLN A 241 -9.20 -10.22 10.57
CA GLN A 241 -9.35 -9.92 12.00
C GLN A 241 -9.07 -8.45 12.30
N GLN A 242 -7.97 -7.89 11.79
CA GLN A 242 -7.64 -6.48 12.00
C GLN A 242 -8.59 -5.54 11.25
N CYS A 243 -9.04 -5.91 10.04
CA CYS A 243 -10.10 -5.16 9.35
C CYS A 243 -11.39 -5.10 10.18
N ALA A 244 -11.80 -6.20 10.80
CA ALA A 244 -12.97 -6.24 11.65
C ALA A 244 -12.81 -5.39 12.92
N GLN A 245 -11.63 -5.39 13.54
CA GLN A 245 -11.31 -4.53 14.69
C GLN A 245 -11.38 -3.03 14.34
N LEU A 246 -11.07 -2.68 13.09
CA LEU A 246 -11.03 -1.31 12.58
C LEU A 246 -12.24 -0.95 11.71
N ALA A 247 -13.32 -1.73 11.80
CA ALA A 247 -14.45 -1.64 10.87
C ALA A 247 -15.19 -0.29 10.91
N ASP A 248 -15.15 0.41 12.05
CA ASP A 248 -15.78 1.72 12.25
C ASP A 248 -14.82 2.90 12.00
N GLN A 249 -13.56 2.64 11.66
CA GLN A 249 -12.58 3.69 11.40
C GLN A 249 -13.00 4.51 10.17
N ARG A 250 -13.09 5.84 10.33
CA ARG A 250 -13.49 6.76 9.25
C ARG A 250 -12.36 7.73 8.94
N PHE A 251 -12.36 8.24 7.72
CA PHE A 251 -11.39 9.24 7.31
C PHE A 251 -11.68 10.57 8.03
N THR A 252 -10.92 10.84 9.09
CA THR A 252 -11.06 12.08 9.88
C THR A 252 -10.52 13.30 9.15
N GLY A 253 -9.62 13.08 8.18
CA GLY A 253 -9.30 13.95 7.05
C GLY A 253 -9.09 15.42 7.37
N ALA A 254 -8.72 15.77 8.61
CA ALA A 254 -8.93 17.10 9.17
C ALA A 254 -8.70 18.18 8.12
N GLN A 255 -9.82 18.72 7.61
CA GLN A 255 -9.78 19.91 6.79
C GLN A 255 -9.00 20.92 7.63
N PRO A 256 -7.95 21.59 7.10
CA PRO A 256 -7.51 22.80 7.76
C PRO A 256 -8.76 23.69 7.85
N ARG A 257 -9.26 23.90 9.07
CA ARG A 257 -10.18 25.01 9.34
C ARG A 257 -9.35 26.25 9.00
N VAL A 258 -9.42 26.71 7.76
CA VAL A 258 -9.21 28.11 7.50
C VAL A 258 -10.43 28.77 8.13
N THR A 259 -10.33 29.03 9.43
CA THR A 259 -11.16 30.07 10.02
C THR A 259 -10.64 31.33 9.35
N LEU A 260 -11.34 31.76 8.29
CA LEU A 260 -11.25 33.13 7.83
C LEU A 260 -11.84 33.99 8.95
N THR A 261 -11.10 34.19 10.04
CA THR A 261 -11.25 35.41 10.81
C THR A 261 -10.69 36.50 9.93
N ALA A 262 -11.57 37.09 9.11
CA ALA A 262 -11.30 38.42 8.61
C ALA A 262 -10.97 39.29 9.83
N PRO A 263 -9.81 39.98 9.86
CA PRO A 263 -9.63 41.01 10.87
C PRO A 263 -10.76 42.03 10.65
N ALA A 264 -11.45 42.40 11.72
CA ALA A 264 -12.32 43.56 11.66
C ALA A 264 -11.45 44.75 11.26
N SER A 265 -11.62 45.25 10.05
CA SER A 265 -10.94 46.46 9.57
C SER A 265 -11.89 47.65 9.74
N ASP A 266 -11.52 48.60 10.57
CA ASP A 266 -12.24 49.86 10.78
C ASP A 266 -11.83 50.99 9.81
N ASP A 267 -11.17 50.68 8.68
CA ASP A 267 -10.71 51.73 7.74
C ASP A 267 -10.75 51.29 6.26
N PRO A 268 -11.57 51.93 5.38
CA PRO A 268 -11.77 51.50 3.99
C PRO A 268 -10.65 51.87 3.00
N ALA A 269 -9.52 52.47 3.43
CA ALA A 269 -8.59 53.14 2.51
C ALA A 269 -7.16 52.56 2.38
N GLN A 270 -6.79 51.47 3.07
CA GLN A 270 -5.43 50.91 2.97
C GLN A 270 -5.41 49.38 2.80
N ALA A 271 -5.41 48.93 1.55
CA ALA A 271 -5.03 47.57 1.19
C ALA A 271 -4.19 47.57 -0.11
N HIS A 272 -2.93 48.02 -0.01
CA HIS A 272 -1.93 47.76 -1.04
C HIS A 272 -0.90 46.78 -0.47
N GLY A 273 -1.15 45.49 -0.69
CA GLY A 273 -0.23 44.39 -0.47
C GLY A 273 -0.69 43.21 -1.31
N HIS A 274 0.09 42.83 -2.32
CA HIS A 274 -0.28 41.75 -3.23
C HIS A 274 -0.22 40.40 -2.51
N MET A 275 -1.37 39.81 -2.22
CA MET A 275 -1.47 38.36 -2.03
C MET A 275 -1.28 37.69 -3.39
N VAL A 276 -0.27 36.84 -3.50
CA VAL A 276 -0.17 35.88 -4.61
C VAL A 276 -0.94 34.64 -4.21
N ASN A 277 -2.21 34.59 -4.59
CA ASN A 277 -2.99 33.35 -4.59
C ASN A 277 -2.67 32.60 -5.88
N ALA A 278 -1.99 31.46 -5.79
CA ALA A 278 -1.93 30.50 -6.89
C ALA A 278 -3.11 29.53 -6.72
N ALA A 279 -4.20 29.78 -7.45
CA ALA A 279 -5.26 28.81 -7.67
C ALA A 279 -4.95 28.07 -8.98
N ILE A 280 -4.79 26.75 -8.93
CA ILE A 280 -4.73 25.92 -10.14
C ILE A 280 -6.19 25.60 -10.51
N GLU A 281 -6.71 26.26 -11.54
CA GLU A 281 -7.96 25.85 -12.19
C GLU A 281 -7.64 24.75 -13.21
N ILE A 282 -8.23 23.56 -13.03
CA ILE A 282 -8.26 22.55 -14.09
C ILE A 282 -9.44 22.87 -14.99
N LEU A 283 -9.18 23.54 -16.11
CA LEU A 283 -10.17 23.75 -17.15
C LEU A 283 -10.38 22.46 -17.96
N SER A 284 -11.54 22.36 -18.60
CA SER A 284 -12.05 21.18 -19.30
C SER A 284 -11.23 20.71 -20.52
N ASP A 285 -10.08 21.33 -20.81
CA ASP A 285 -9.17 20.98 -21.92
C ASP A 285 -7.83 20.36 -21.46
N GLY A 286 -7.62 20.16 -20.16
CA GLY A 286 -6.59 19.26 -19.63
C GLY A 286 -5.14 19.76 -19.70
N LYS A 287 -4.89 21.07 -19.72
CA LYS A 287 -3.53 21.64 -19.61
C LYS A 287 -3.34 22.48 -18.36
N VAL A 288 -2.18 22.36 -17.72
CA VAL A 288 -1.80 23.10 -16.50
C VAL A 288 -1.27 24.48 -16.87
N ARG A 289 -1.81 25.55 -16.28
CA ARG A 289 -1.22 26.90 -16.24
C ARG A 289 -1.35 27.48 -14.84
#